data_AF-A0A969NDT9-F1
#
_entry.id   AF-A0A969NDT9-F1
#
_cell.length_a   1.000
_cell.length_b   1.000
_cell.length_c   1.000
_cell.angle_alpha   90.00
_cell.angle_beta   90.00
_cell.angle_gamma   90.00
#
_symmetry.space_group_name_H-M   'P 1'
#
loop_
_entity.id
_entity.type
_entity.pdbx_description
1 polymer ?
#
loop_
_entity_poly.entity_id
_entity_poly.type
_entity_poly.pdbx_seq_one_letter_code
_entity_poly.pdbx_strand_id
1 'polypeptide(L)'
;MGGNDNYFNNGIYIKGWTYNEMLLGNPLITSPVILQGNRYDYIRNNKIIAHHLGIEGNIQQVQYKLLYTYSLNYGTNEFQISPVKAHHTTLITIKIPDKFPWNLSLSCSLGADFGNLYGKNLGAMVSIRKQIF
;
A
#
# COMPACT_ATOMS: atom_id res chain seq x y z
N MET A 1 -8.41 -13.07 17.77
CA MET A 1 -9.47 -13.10 16.74
C MET A 1 -9.81 -14.56 16.49
N GLY A 2 -11.05 -14.97 16.78
CA GLY A 2 -11.44 -16.38 16.93
C GLY A 2 -12.48 -16.88 15.92
N GLY A 3 -12.63 -16.21 14.77
CA GLY A 3 -13.40 -16.72 13.63
C GLY A 3 -12.46 -17.30 12.56
N ASN A 4 -12.96 -18.23 11.73
CA ASN A 4 -12.26 -18.62 10.49
C ASN A 4 -12.37 -17.51 9.43
N ASP A 5 -12.04 -16.28 9.83
CA ASP A 5 -12.35 -15.07 9.12
C ASP A 5 -11.52 -14.99 7.83
N ASN A 6 -12.21 -15.19 6.71
CA ASN A 6 -11.62 -15.23 5.37
C ASN A 6 -12.32 -14.22 4.45
N TYR A 7 -12.51 -13.00 4.94
CA TYR A 7 -13.46 -12.02 4.40
C TYR A 7 -13.26 -11.64 2.93
N PHE A 8 -12.04 -11.77 2.41
CA PHE A 8 -11.74 -11.40 1.02
C PHE A 8 -11.75 -12.59 0.07
N ASN A 9 -11.91 -13.82 0.56
CA ASN A 9 -11.96 -15.03 -0.27
C ASN A 9 -13.38 -15.61 -0.30
N ASN A 10 -13.70 -16.33 -1.38
CA ASN A 10 -15.01 -16.94 -1.58
C ASN A 10 -14.88 -18.26 -2.36
N GLY A 11 -15.79 -19.20 -2.12
CA GLY A 11 -15.76 -20.52 -2.78
C GLY A 11 -16.26 -20.54 -4.22
N ILE A 12 -17.13 -19.59 -4.60
CA ILE A 12 -17.66 -19.44 -5.97
C ILE A 12 -16.73 -18.51 -6.76
N TYR A 13 -16.41 -17.35 -6.19
CA TYR A 13 -15.44 -16.43 -6.77
C TYR A 13 -14.04 -16.83 -6.34
N ILE A 14 -13.47 -17.80 -7.06
CA ILE A 14 -12.19 -18.41 -6.70
C ILE A 14 -11.09 -17.36 -6.50
N LYS A 15 -11.02 -16.31 -7.32
CA LYS A 15 -10.00 -15.25 -7.20
C LYS A 15 -10.18 -14.31 -5.99
N GLY A 16 -11.21 -14.51 -5.17
CA GLY A 16 -11.58 -13.61 -4.10
C GLY A 16 -12.01 -12.24 -4.61
N TRP A 17 -12.00 -11.25 -3.71
CA TRP A 17 -12.39 -9.87 -3.98
C TRP A 17 -11.26 -9.10 -4.71
N THR A 18 -10.97 -9.50 -5.94
CA THR A 18 -9.90 -8.96 -6.78
C THR A 18 -10.38 -8.61 -8.19
N TYR A 19 -9.67 -7.69 -8.84
CA TYR A 19 -9.77 -7.41 -10.27
C TYR A 19 -8.37 -7.40 -10.87
N ASN A 20 -8.12 -8.22 -11.90
CA ASN A 20 -6.79 -8.42 -12.48
C ASN A 20 -5.71 -8.65 -11.41
N GLU A 21 -6.00 -9.53 -10.44
CA GLU A 21 -5.09 -9.95 -9.35
C GLU A 21 -4.72 -8.84 -8.35
N MET A 22 -5.29 -7.65 -8.54
CA MET A 22 -5.24 -6.54 -7.60
C MET A 22 -6.43 -6.64 -6.67
N LEU A 23 -6.16 -6.55 -5.37
CA LEU A 23 -7.21 -6.51 -4.36
C LEU A 23 -8.12 -5.31 -4.55
N LEU A 24 -9.43 -5.53 -4.39
CA LEU A 24 -10.41 -4.46 -4.23
C LEU A 24 -10.67 -4.23 -2.72
N GLY A 25 -10.92 -2.98 -2.31
CA GLY A 25 -11.24 -2.67 -0.92
C GLY A 25 -10.04 -2.15 -0.12
N ASN A 26 -9.65 -2.84 0.96
CA ASN A 26 -8.65 -2.31 1.90
C ASN A 26 -7.21 -2.43 1.32
N PRO A 27 -6.53 -1.32 1.01
CA PRO A 27 -5.21 -1.34 0.37
C PRO A 27 -4.08 -1.91 1.25
N LEU A 28 -4.32 -2.08 2.56
CA LEU A 28 -3.34 -2.69 3.47
C LEU A 28 -3.35 -4.23 3.42
N ILE A 29 -4.42 -4.82 2.88
CA ILE A 29 -4.45 -6.25 2.59
C ILE A 29 -3.62 -6.48 1.33
N THR A 30 -2.78 -7.52 1.37
CA THR A 30 -1.84 -7.75 0.28
C THR A 30 -2.55 -8.34 -0.93
N SER A 31 -2.39 -7.69 -2.09
CA SER A 31 -2.84 -8.23 -3.37
C SER A 31 -2.12 -9.56 -3.70
N PRO A 32 -2.83 -10.58 -4.23
CA PRO A 32 -2.23 -11.85 -4.61
C PRO A 32 -1.02 -11.73 -5.53
N VAL A 33 -1.04 -10.76 -6.46
CA VAL A 33 0.07 -10.51 -7.40
C VAL A 33 1.40 -10.17 -6.71
N ILE A 34 1.36 -9.63 -5.48
CA ILE A 34 2.56 -9.20 -4.74
C ILE A 34 3.21 -10.38 -4.02
N LEU A 35 2.41 -11.34 -3.52
CA LEU A 35 2.91 -12.51 -2.83
C LEU A 35 3.27 -13.57 -3.86
N GLN A 36 4.51 -13.51 -4.36
CA GLN A 36 5.06 -14.44 -5.34
C GLN A 36 4.71 -15.90 -4.99
N GLY A 37 4.02 -16.57 -5.91
CA GLY A 37 3.64 -17.97 -5.80
C GLY A 37 2.69 -18.37 -6.92
N ASN A 38 2.66 -19.67 -7.26
CA ASN A 38 1.85 -20.22 -8.37
C ASN A 38 0.33 -20.24 -8.13
N ARG A 39 -0.18 -19.44 -7.18
CA ARG A 39 -1.58 -19.51 -6.73
C ARG A 39 -2.16 -18.11 -6.49
N TYR A 40 -2.57 -17.46 -7.58
CA TYR A 40 -3.18 -16.12 -7.61
C TYR A 40 -4.70 -16.11 -7.36
N ASP A 41 -5.31 -17.29 -7.28
CA ASP A 41 -6.71 -17.55 -6.94
C ASP A 41 -6.99 -17.48 -5.43
N TYR A 42 -6.14 -16.84 -4.62
CA TYR A 42 -6.42 -16.75 -3.19
C TYR A 42 -5.65 -15.61 -2.52
N ILE A 43 -6.36 -14.78 -1.76
CA ILE A 43 -5.75 -13.70 -0.97
C ILE A 43 -5.21 -14.32 0.32
N ARG A 44 -3.90 -14.54 0.34
CA ARG A 44 -3.19 -15.24 1.42
C ARG A 44 -2.99 -14.41 2.68
N ASN A 45 -2.97 -13.09 2.57
CA ASN A 45 -2.74 -12.20 3.71
C ASN A 45 -3.93 -11.25 3.88
N ASN A 46 -5.00 -11.74 4.51
CA ASN A 46 -6.21 -10.97 4.76
C ASN A 46 -6.50 -10.71 6.26
N LYS A 47 -5.69 -11.27 7.15
CA LYS A 47 -5.72 -11.04 8.59
C LYS A 47 -4.50 -10.23 9.01
N ILE A 48 -4.71 -8.95 9.29
CA ILE A 48 -3.64 -8.02 9.67
C ILE A 48 -4.03 -7.19 10.89
N ILE A 49 -3.01 -6.67 11.59
CA ILE A 49 -3.14 -5.51 12.47
C ILE A 49 -2.24 -4.44 11.89
N ALA A 50 -2.75 -3.23 11.64
CA ALA A 50 -1.95 -2.17 11.06
C ALA A 50 -2.21 -0.82 11.72
N HIS A 51 -1.14 -0.02 11.79
CA HIS A 51 -1.16 1.37 12.21
C HIS A 51 -0.66 2.23 11.06
N HIS A 52 -1.47 3.21 10.66
CA HIS A 52 -1.15 4.15 9.58
C HIS A 52 -1.14 5.57 10.14
N LEU A 53 -0.02 6.26 9.96
CA LEU A 53 0.22 7.62 10.45
C LEU A 53 0.57 8.51 9.27
N GLY A 54 0.03 9.73 9.27
CA GLY A 54 0.28 10.72 8.24
C GLY A 54 0.53 12.10 8.84
N ILE A 55 1.53 12.79 8.30
CA ILE A 55 1.80 14.20 8.59
C ILE A 55 1.86 14.92 7.25
N GLU A 56 1.10 15.99 7.11
CA GLU A 56 1.15 16.86 5.94
C GLU A 56 1.08 18.33 6.34
N GLY A 57 1.57 19.19 5.47
CA GLY A 57 1.54 20.62 5.71
C GLY A 57 2.13 21.43 4.58
N ASN A 58 2.19 22.74 4.79
CA ASN A 58 2.74 23.70 3.86
C ASN A 58 3.81 24.52 4.56
N ILE A 59 5.01 24.61 3.97
CA ILE A 59 6.06 25.54 4.39
C ILE A 59 6.29 26.48 3.22
N GLN A 60 5.91 27.74 3.40
CA GLN A 60 5.88 28.74 2.34
C GLN A 60 5.09 28.23 1.12
N GLN A 61 5.76 27.95 0.02
CA GLN A 61 5.18 27.50 -1.25
C GLN A 61 5.47 26.02 -1.53
N VAL A 62 5.96 25.29 -0.53
CA VAL A 62 6.26 23.85 -0.63
C VAL A 62 5.25 23.09 0.22
N GLN A 63 4.52 22.19 -0.40
CA GLN A 63 3.64 21.25 0.29
C GLN A 63 4.42 19.96 0.54
N TYR A 64 4.33 19.41 1.75
CA TYR A 64 4.97 18.16 2.11
C TYR A 64 3.95 17.18 2.67
N LYS A 65 4.22 15.89 2.45
CA LYS A 65 3.45 14.77 3.00
C LYS A 65 4.40 13.65 3.38
N LEU A 66 4.22 13.13 4.59
CA LEU A 66 4.95 12.01 5.17
C LEU A 66 3.91 10.99 5.60
N LEU A 67 3.96 9.79 5.04
CA LEU A 67 3.11 8.67 5.44
C LEU A 67 3.98 7.53 5.95
N TYR A 68 3.54 6.90 7.04
CA TYR A 68 4.16 5.72 7.59
C TYR A 68 3.10 4.69 7.94
N THR A 69 3.34 3.45 7.55
CA THR A 69 2.48 2.31 7.87
C THR A 69 3.31 1.22 8.50
N TYR A 70 2.82 0.69 9.62
CA TYR A 70 3.30 -0.54 10.22
C TYR A 70 2.20 -1.58 10.16
N SER A 71 2.50 -2.79 9.70
CA SER A 71 1.55 -3.91 9.67
C SER A 71 2.15 -5.20 10.22
N LEU A 72 1.35 -5.90 11.02
CA LEU A 72 1.55 -7.28 11.44
C LEU A 72 0.64 -8.17 10.60
N ASN A 73 1.24 -9.11 9.88
CA ASN A 73 0.57 -9.90 8.85
C ASN A 73 0.50 -11.36 9.29
N TYR A 74 -0.73 -11.83 9.53
CA TYR A 74 -0.99 -13.15 10.10
C TYR A 74 -1.42 -14.20 9.06
N GLY A 75 -1.68 -13.79 7.81
CA GLY A 75 -2.12 -14.70 6.75
C GLY A 75 -3.63 -14.94 6.75
N THR A 76 -4.04 -16.19 6.60
CA THR A 76 -5.40 -16.70 6.87
C THR A 76 -5.33 -17.80 7.93
N ASN A 77 -6.44 -18.42 8.34
CA ASN A 77 -6.36 -19.55 9.28
C ASN A 77 -5.90 -20.85 8.61
N GLU A 78 -6.11 -21.00 7.30
CA GLU A 78 -5.60 -22.11 6.49
C GLU A 78 -4.11 -21.89 6.17
N PHE A 79 -3.73 -20.66 5.80
CA PHE A 79 -2.37 -20.27 5.47
C PHE A 79 -1.84 -19.27 6.50
N GLN A 80 -1.51 -19.77 7.68
CA GLN A 80 -0.97 -18.93 8.75
C GLN A 80 0.46 -18.50 8.45
N ILE A 81 0.74 -17.21 8.63
CA ILE A 81 2.10 -16.68 8.56
C ILE A 81 2.71 -16.77 9.97
N SER A 82 3.55 -17.79 10.18
CA SER A 82 4.28 -18.02 11.43
C SER A 82 5.80 -18.13 11.17
N PRO A 83 6.64 -17.32 11.83
CA PRO A 83 6.26 -16.25 12.75
C PRO A 83 5.55 -15.10 12.03
N VAL A 84 4.76 -14.32 12.77
CA VAL A 84 4.01 -13.16 12.24
C VAL A 84 4.98 -12.21 11.53
N LYS A 85 4.64 -11.82 10.29
CA LYS A 85 5.50 -10.94 9.50
C LYS A 85 5.15 -9.48 9.74
N ALA A 86 6.06 -8.77 10.41
CA ALA A 86 6.05 -7.33 10.46
C ALA A 86 6.49 -6.73 9.11
N HIS A 87 5.83 -5.64 8.70
CA HIS A 87 6.20 -4.87 7.54
C HIS A 87 6.01 -3.38 7.77
N HIS A 88 6.86 -2.58 7.14
CA HIS A 88 6.92 -1.15 7.28
C HIS A 88 6.95 -0.52 5.89
N THR A 89 6.09 0.47 5.67
CA THR A 89 6.01 1.23 4.43
C THR A 89 6.07 2.71 4.75
N THR A 90 6.93 3.44 4.05
CA THR A 90 7.13 4.88 4.18
C THR A 90 6.95 5.57 2.84
N LEU A 91 6.36 6.76 2.86
CA LEU A 91 6.25 7.63 1.69
C LEU A 91 6.52 9.07 2.09
N ILE A 92 7.39 9.73 1.33
CA ILE A 92 7.68 11.15 1.44
C ILE A 92 7.33 11.78 0.10
N THR A 93 6.51 12.82 0.11
CA THR A 93 6.16 13.60 -1.07
C THR A 93 6.42 15.07 -0.81
N ILE A 94 7.06 15.73 -1.77
CA ILE A 94 7.26 17.17 -1.82
C ILE A 94 6.61 17.67 -3.10
N LYS A 95 5.82 18.74 -2.99
CA LYS A 95 5.12 19.36 -4.11
C LYS A 95 5.31 20.87 -4.11
N ILE A 96 5.54 21.42 -5.29
CA ILE A 96 5.61 22.85 -5.56
C ILE A 96 4.46 23.20 -6.51
N PRO A 97 3.35 23.76 -6.01
CA PRO A 97 2.21 24.12 -6.83
C PRO A 97 2.44 25.43 -7.59
N ASP A 98 1.98 25.47 -8.84
CA ASP A 98 1.70 26.66 -9.66
C ASP A 98 2.83 27.71 -9.73
N LYS A 99 4.07 27.26 -9.61
CA LYS A 99 5.29 28.09 -9.66
C LYS A 99 5.98 28.06 -11.01
N PHE A 100 5.64 27.10 -11.85
CA PHE A 100 6.20 26.93 -13.17
C PHE A 100 5.29 27.57 -14.23
N PRO A 101 5.85 27.95 -15.41
CA PRO A 101 5.07 28.51 -16.51
C PRO A 101 3.84 27.65 -16.83
N TRP A 102 2.77 28.30 -17.31
CA TRP A 102 1.51 27.65 -17.70
C TRP A 102 0.76 26.96 -16.54
N ASN A 103 0.89 27.48 -15.31
CA ASN A 103 0.24 26.95 -14.11
C ASN A 103 0.59 25.47 -13.89
N LEU A 104 1.88 25.19 -13.99
CA LEU A 104 2.42 23.86 -13.78
C LEU A 104 2.82 23.67 -12.31
N SER A 105 2.39 22.53 -11.79
CA SER A 105 2.75 22.00 -10.48
C SER A 105 3.69 20.82 -10.65
N LEU A 106 4.77 20.78 -9.88
CA LEU A 106 5.73 19.67 -9.84
C LEU A 106 5.63 18.95 -8.49
N SER A 107 5.73 17.62 -8.50
CA SER A 107 5.88 16.84 -7.28
C SER A 107 6.92 15.74 -7.44
N CYS A 108 7.66 15.48 -6.37
CA CYS A 108 8.57 14.36 -6.24
C CYS A 108 8.13 13.51 -5.03
N SER A 109 8.15 12.20 -5.16
CA SER A 109 7.87 11.26 -4.07
C SER A 109 8.95 10.19 -3.99
N LEU A 110 9.30 9.81 -2.77
CA LEU A 110 10.18 8.69 -2.46
C LEU A 110 9.42 7.75 -1.51
N GLY A 111 9.33 6.48 -1.89
CA GLY A 111 8.73 5.43 -1.08
C GLY A 111 9.75 4.37 -0.73
N ALA A 112 9.70 3.86 0.49
CA ALA A 112 10.56 2.77 0.92
C ALA A 112 9.77 1.77 1.77
N ASP A 113 9.98 0.49 1.47
CA ASP A 113 9.41 -0.65 2.17
C ASP A 113 10.51 -1.47 2.81
N PHE A 114 10.27 -1.96 4.03
CA PHE A 114 11.19 -2.86 4.72
C PHE A 114 10.45 -3.80 5.67
N GLY A 115 10.97 -5.02 5.79
CA GLY A 115 10.43 -6.05 6.67
C GLY A 115 10.33 -7.39 5.96
N ASN A 116 9.62 -8.32 6.58
CA ASN A 116 9.71 -9.74 6.22
C ASN A 116 8.62 -10.21 5.25
N LEU A 117 7.68 -9.33 4.89
CA LEU A 117 6.60 -9.60 3.95
C LEU A 117 7.00 -9.32 2.50
N TYR A 118 7.23 -8.05 2.13
CA TYR A 118 7.60 -7.66 0.77
C TYR A 118 9.12 -7.57 0.54
N GLY A 119 9.93 -7.71 1.58
CA GLY A 119 11.36 -7.47 1.53
C GLY A 119 11.70 -5.96 1.59
N LYS A 120 12.89 -5.61 1.10
CA LYS A 120 13.36 -4.21 1.03
C LYS A 120 13.12 -3.68 -0.37
N ASN A 121 12.27 -2.66 -0.51
CA ASN A 121 12.00 -2.01 -1.78
C ASN A 121 12.18 -0.50 -1.66
N LEU A 122 12.60 0.15 -2.74
CA LEU A 122 12.74 1.59 -2.84
C LEU A 122 12.15 2.05 -4.17
N GLY A 123 11.31 3.07 -4.13
CA GLY A 123 10.63 3.63 -5.30
C GLY A 123 10.71 5.15 -5.31
N ALA A 124 10.70 5.73 -6.50
CA ALA A 124 10.64 7.16 -6.70
C ALA A 124 9.61 7.51 -7.77
N MET A 125 8.98 8.67 -7.64
CA MET A 125 8.01 9.17 -8.60
C MET A 125 8.18 10.67 -8.78
N VAL A 126 8.19 11.13 -10.03
CA VAL A 126 8.08 12.54 -10.38
C VAL A 126 6.76 12.74 -11.12
N SER A 127 6.02 13.79 -10.80
CA SER A 127 4.75 14.09 -11.46
C SER A 127 4.67 15.57 -11.82
N ILE A 128 4.11 15.83 -13.00
CA ILE A 128 3.83 17.16 -13.50
C ILE A 128 2.31 17.26 -13.66
N ARG A 129 1.73 18.34 -13.15
CA ARG A 129 0.29 18.61 -13.27
C ARG A 129 0.09 20.01 -13.81
N LYS A 130 -0.69 20.13 -14.88
CA LYS A 130 -1.16 21.42 -15.40
C LYS A 130 -2.55 21.71 -14.82
N GLN A 131 -2.70 22.86 -14.19
CA GLN A 131 -4.00 23.33 -13.74
C GLN A 131 -4.62 24.23 -14.83
N ILE A 132 -5.78 23.82 -15.35
CA ILE A 132 -6.44 24.47 -16.49
C ILE A 132 -7.57 25.42 -16.03
N PHE A 133 -8.04 25.29 -14.78
CA PHE A 133 -9.07 26.12 -14.17
C PHE A 133 -8.79 26.35 -12.68
#